data_AF-A0A0F8HP95-F1
#
_entry.id   AF-A0A0F8HP95-F1
#
_cell.length_a   1.000
_cell.length_b   1.000
_cell.length_c   1.000
_cell.angle_alpha   90.00
_cell.angle_beta   90.00
_cell.angle_gamma   90.00
#
_symmetry.space_group_name_H-M   'P 1'
#
loop_
_entity.id
_entity.type
_entity.pdbx_description
1 polymer ?
#
loop_
_entity_poly.entity_id
_entity_poly.type
_entity_poly.pdbx_seq_one_letter_code
_entity_poly.pdbx_strand_id
1 'polypeptide(L)'
;MPGNPNEIKLVNNAMSNVTRRKIMNFLSAGDKSAEEIGGEVGKTMLDFHLKLLQQASLIEIEEGTVRLSEYGRNFLKEKEEKGADKTADISQAKPIEITEVRQLLPCIADSSKFRVIANIAPPLGGTLKVLEPLFPRGKYSDKIGALIIQKGEIITTVYGTGKVTMTMIKSEAEARESLQSLKNTINEAIAKGVAPAPREKVRVEPMEIYKYLPQTNCGKCGEQSCYTFAIKLMVGEIALDKCTPLKEPGYVTNLEHLQVLSAYI
;
A
#
# COMPACT_ATOMS: atom_id res chain seq x y z
N MET A 1 -17.61 12.64 -4.95
CA MET A 1 -18.15 11.63 -4.01
C MET A 1 -17.00 10.71 -3.60
N PRO A 2 -16.85 10.29 -2.34
CA PRO A 2 -15.91 9.22 -2.02
C PRO A 2 -16.41 7.95 -2.73
N GLY A 3 -15.56 7.39 -3.61
CA GLY A 3 -15.89 6.17 -4.37
C GLY A 3 -16.03 4.97 -3.43
N ASN A 4 -16.72 3.93 -3.88
CA ASN A 4 -16.86 2.69 -3.11
C ASN A 4 -15.46 2.18 -2.70
N PRO A 5 -15.20 1.75 -1.45
CA PRO A 5 -13.91 1.22 -1.03
C PRO A 5 -13.36 0.10 -1.94
N ASN A 6 -14.24 -0.68 -2.58
CA ASN A 6 -13.85 -1.68 -3.57
C ASN A 6 -13.40 -1.07 -4.90
N GLU A 7 -14.03 0.01 -5.36
CA GLU A 7 -13.58 0.77 -6.54
C GLU A 7 -12.22 1.40 -6.29
N ILE A 8 -11.99 1.96 -5.10
CA ILE A 8 -10.69 2.54 -4.72
C ILE A 8 -9.58 1.49 -4.80
N LYS A 9 -9.81 0.26 -4.31
CA LYS A 9 -8.83 -0.84 -4.40
C LYS A 9 -8.54 -1.23 -5.85
N LEU A 10 -9.57 -1.36 -6.69
CA LEU A 10 -9.42 -1.72 -8.10
C LEU A 10 -8.66 -0.65 -8.89
N VAL A 11 -9.00 0.62 -8.66
CA VAL A 11 -8.31 1.77 -9.28
C VAL A 11 -6.86 1.84 -8.83
N ASN A 12 -6.58 1.71 -7.53
CA ASN A 12 -5.20 1.69 -7.03
C ASN A 12 -4.43 0.47 -7.57
N ASN A 13 -5.07 -0.68 -7.75
CA ASN A 13 -4.47 -1.84 -8.38
C ASN A 13 -4.16 -1.60 -9.85
N ALA A 14 -5.08 -1.01 -10.60
CA ALA A 14 -4.85 -0.66 -12.00
C ALA A 14 -3.71 0.37 -12.12
N MET A 15 -3.67 1.38 -11.25
CA MET A 15 -2.73 2.49 -11.35
C MET A 15 -1.35 2.26 -10.70
N SER A 16 -1.15 1.17 -9.95
CA SER A 16 0.18 0.82 -9.41
C SER A 16 1.16 0.41 -10.51
N ASN A 17 0.65 -0.12 -11.63
CA ASN A 17 1.45 -0.60 -12.76
C ASN A 17 1.88 0.55 -13.70
N VAL A 18 3.14 0.51 -14.14
CA VAL A 18 3.74 1.56 -14.99
C VAL A 18 3.10 1.57 -16.38
N THR A 19 2.88 0.40 -16.99
CA THR A 19 2.30 0.28 -18.33
C THR A 19 0.87 0.83 -18.35
N ARG A 20 0.04 0.46 -17.37
CA ARG A 20 -1.34 0.96 -17.26
C ARG A 20 -1.40 2.48 -17.06
N ARG A 21 -0.46 3.06 -16.31
CA ARG A 21 -0.32 4.53 -16.21
C ARG A 21 0.03 5.18 -17.54
N LYS A 22 0.92 4.59 -18.34
CA LYS A 22 1.25 5.09 -19.68
C LYS A 22 0.02 5.06 -20.60
N ILE A 23 -0.75 3.97 -20.57
CA ILE A 23 -2.00 3.86 -21.35
C ILE A 23 -2.96 5.00 -20.98
N MET A 24 -3.21 5.22 -19.69
CA MET A 24 -4.09 6.30 -19.22
C MET A 24 -3.64 7.69 -19.70
N ASN A 25 -2.34 7.96 -19.66
CA ASN A 25 -1.78 9.22 -20.16
C ASN A 25 -1.88 9.34 -21.69
N PHE A 26 -1.72 8.24 -22.43
CA PHE A 26 -1.86 8.27 -23.88
C PHE A 26 -3.31 8.54 -24.31
N LEU A 27 -4.27 7.99 -23.57
CA LEU A 27 -5.70 8.20 -23.78
C LEU A 27 -6.19 9.59 -23.33
N SER A 28 -5.42 10.35 -22.55
CA SER A 28 -5.80 11.73 -22.20
C SER A 28 -5.72 12.68 -23.38
N ALA A 29 -4.96 12.31 -24.42
CA ALA A 29 -4.85 13.03 -25.69
C ALA A 29 -5.97 12.70 -26.69
N GLY A 30 -6.89 11.79 -26.34
CA GLY A 30 -8.01 11.36 -27.18
C GLY A 30 -8.11 9.84 -27.29
N ASP A 31 -9.21 9.39 -27.90
CA ASP A 31 -9.51 7.97 -28.09
C ASP A 31 -8.49 7.31 -29.02
N LYS A 32 -8.18 6.03 -28.77
CA LYS A 32 -7.12 5.28 -29.47
C LYS A 32 -7.55 3.87 -29.82
N SER A 33 -7.02 3.31 -30.89
CA SER A 33 -7.16 1.87 -31.17
C SER A 33 -6.22 1.04 -30.27
N ALA A 34 -6.55 -0.24 -30.08
CA ALA A 34 -5.66 -1.17 -29.39
C ALA A 34 -4.29 -1.29 -30.08
N GLU A 35 -4.21 -1.19 -31.41
CA GLU A 35 -2.91 -1.19 -32.12
C GLU A 35 -2.07 0.04 -31.81
N GLU A 36 -2.69 1.23 -31.77
CA GLU A 36 -2.00 2.48 -31.44
C GLU A 36 -1.43 2.43 -30.02
N ILE A 37 -2.23 1.97 -29.06
CA ILE A 37 -1.78 1.80 -27.67
C ILE A 37 -0.62 0.80 -27.61
N GLY A 38 -0.72 -0.33 -28.31
CA GLY A 38 0.34 -1.34 -28.37
C GLY A 38 1.64 -0.84 -29.01
N GLY A 39 1.57 0.12 -29.92
CA GLY A 39 2.72 0.82 -30.48
C GLY A 39 3.45 1.69 -29.45
N GLU A 40 2.70 2.35 -28.56
CA GLU A 40 3.24 3.27 -27.55
C GLU A 40 3.77 2.55 -26.30
N VAL A 41 3.01 1.58 -25.78
CA VAL A 41 3.34 0.95 -24.47
C VAL A 41 3.92 -0.47 -24.59
N GLY A 42 3.97 -1.01 -25.80
CA GLY A 42 4.35 -2.39 -26.08
C GLY A 42 3.16 -3.35 -26.09
N LYS A 43 3.28 -4.43 -26.88
CA LYS A 43 2.21 -5.41 -27.10
C LYS A 43 2.13 -6.52 -26.04
N THR A 44 3.17 -6.68 -25.23
CA THR A 44 3.26 -7.74 -24.22
C THR A 44 2.13 -7.58 -23.21
N MET A 45 1.23 -8.57 -23.14
CA MET A 45 0.09 -8.58 -22.21
C MET A 45 -0.83 -7.34 -22.33
N LEU A 46 -0.92 -6.74 -23.53
CA LEU A 46 -1.72 -5.52 -23.74
C LEU A 46 -3.20 -5.72 -23.36
N ASP A 47 -3.81 -6.79 -23.86
CA ASP A 47 -5.22 -7.12 -23.56
C ASP A 47 -5.47 -7.26 -22.06
N PHE A 48 -4.48 -7.80 -21.34
CA PHE A 48 -4.54 -7.94 -19.89
C PHE A 48 -4.52 -6.58 -19.18
N HIS A 49 -3.64 -5.66 -19.62
CA HIS A 49 -3.58 -4.31 -19.08
C HIS A 49 -4.87 -3.52 -19.34
N LEU A 50 -5.43 -3.64 -20.56
CA LEU A 50 -6.69 -3.01 -20.93
C LEU A 50 -7.85 -3.57 -20.10
N LYS A 51 -7.93 -4.89 -19.93
CA LYS A 51 -8.97 -5.52 -19.10
C LYS A 51 -8.95 -5.03 -17.65
N LEU A 52 -7.78 -4.86 -17.05
CA LEU A 52 -7.66 -4.37 -15.67
C LEU A 52 -8.07 -2.88 -15.53
N LEU A 53 -7.71 -2.05 -16.51
CA LEU A 53 -8.16 -0.65 -16.55
C LEU A 53 -9.69 -0.56 -16.72
N GLN A 54 -10.27 -1.44 -17.54
CA GLN A 54 -11.72 -1.51 -17.76
C GLN A 54 -12.45 -2.01 -16.50
N GLN A 55 -11.93 -3.03 -15.82
CA GLN A 55 -12.47 -3.52 -14.54
C GLN A 55 -12.42 -2.48 -13.42
N ALA A 56 -11.41 -1.60 -13.45
CA ALA A 56 -11.32 -0.45 -12.55
C ALA A 56 -12.22 0.73 -12.99
N SER A 57 -13.04 0.54 -14.02
CA SER A 57 -13.92 1.57 -14.61
C SER A 57 -13.15 2.82 -15.07
N LEU A 58 -11.86 2.72 -15.37
CA LEU A 58 -11.03 3.83 -15.83
C LEU A 58 -11.10 4.04 -17.35
N ILE A 59 -11.38 2.98 -18.10
CA ILE A 59 -11.51 3.01 -19.56
C ILE A 59 -12.75 2.24 -20.01
N GLU A 60 -13.19 2.55 -21.21
CA GLU A 60 -14.21 1.83 -21.96
C GLU A 60 -13.61 1.34 -23.28
N ILE A 61 -14.09 0.20 -23.76
CA ILE A 61 -13.66 -0.40 -25.02
C ILE A 61 -14.92 -0.67 -25.84
N GLU A 62 -15.07 0.02 -26.96
CA GLU A 62 -16.19 -0.13 -27.90
C GLU A 62 -15.63 -0.29 -29.31
N GLU A 63 -16.05 -1.35 -30.02
CA GLU A 63 -15.69 -1.59 -31.43
C GLU A 63 -14.18 -1.49 -31.75
N GLY A 64 -13.32 -1.89 -30.80
CA GLY A 64 -11.86 -1.83 -30.95
C GLY A 64 -11.23 -0.47 -30.63
N THR A 65 -12.06 0.53 -30.35
CA THR A 65 -11.64 1.85 -29.84
C THR A 65 -11.64 1.84 -28.32
N VAL A 66 -10.54 2.31 -27.74
CA VAL A 66 -10.35 2.46 -26.30
C VAL A 66 -10.43 3.95 -25.96
N ARG A 67 -11.25 4.28 -24.97
CA ARG A 67 -11.41 5.66 -24.49
C ARG A 67 -11.41 5.72 -22.96
N LEU A 68 -11.07 6.87 -22.41
CA LEU A 68 -11.28 7.11 -20.98
C LEU A 68 -12.78 7.07 -20.68
N SER A 69 -13.17 6.44 -19.58
CA SER A 69 -14.53 6.58 -19.05
C SER A 69 -14.71 7.99 -18.45
N GLU A 70 -15.94 8.37 -18.12
CA GLU A 70 -16.18 9.60 -17.35
C GLU A 70 -15.41 9.58 -16.01
N TYR A 71 -15.44 8.44 -15.32
CA TYR A 71 -14.70 8.25 -14.08
C TYR A 71 -13.18 8.35 -14.28
N GLY A 72 -12.63 7.75 -15.35
CA GLY A 72 -11.21 7.83 -15.68
C GLY A 72 -10.73 9.24 -16.00
N ARG A 73 -11.54 10.04 -16.73
CA ARG A 73 -11.27 11.46 -16.98
C ARG A 73 -11.23 12.26 -15.68
N ASN A 74 -12.24 12.07 -14.83
CA ASN A 74 -12.31 12.75 -13.54
C ASN A 74 -11.15 12.34 -12.61
N PHE A 75 -10.75 11.07 -12.61
CA PHE A 75 -9.60 10.57 -11.85
C PHE A 75 -8.29 11.26 -12.26
N LEU A 76 -8.04 11.46 -13.56
CA LEU A 76 -6.85 12.18 -14.04
C LEU A 76 -6.87 13.66 -13.66
N LYS A 77 -8.01 14.35 -13.83
CA LYS A 77 -8.19 15.75 -13.44
C LYS A 77 -8.04 15.96 -11.93
N GLU A 78 -8.69 15.12 -11.12
CA GLU A 78 -8.56 15.18 -9.66
C GLU A 78 -7.11 14.97 -9.21
N LYS A 79 -6.30 14.19 -9.93
CA LYS A 79 -4.88 14.00 -9.60
C LYS A 79 -4.05 15.27 -9.89
N GLU A 80 -4.39 16.01 -10.94
CA GLU A 80 -3.80 17.30 -11.26
C GLU A 80 -4.22 18.38 -10.25
N GLU A 81 -5.50 18.42 -9.88
CA GLU A 81 -6.08 19.39 -8.92
C GLU A 81 -5.74 19.08 -7.45
N LYS A 82 -5.76 17.81 -7.02
CA LYS A 82 -5.32 17.40 -5.65
C LYS A 82 -3.81 17.49 -5.46
N GLY A 83 -3.03 17.63 -6.54
CA GLY A 83 -1.64 18.06 -6.47
C GLY A 83 -1.50 19.48 -5.91
N ALA A 84 -2.55 20.30 -5.97
CA ALA A 84 -2.53 21.70 -5.58
C ALA A 84 -3.20 22.03 -4.23
N ASP A 85 -4.19 21.27 -3.73
CA ASP A 85 -5.13 21.88 -2.74
C ASP A 85 -5.61 21.05 -1.52
N LYS A 86 -4.98 19.93 -1.14
CA LYS A 86 -5.35 19.17 0.10
C LYS A 86 -4.18 18.56 0.86
N THR A 87 -2.99 19.13 0.74
CA THR A 87 -1.80 18.66 1.43
C THR A 87 -1.53 19.52 2.66
N ALA A 88 -1.16 18.86 3.76
CA ALA A 88 -0.66 19.59 4.91
C ALA A 88 0.84 19.86 4.68
N ASP A 89 1.21 21.14 4.78
CA ASP A 89 2.58 21.62 4.60
C ASP A 89 3.48 21.08 5.72
N ILE A 90 4.53 20.37 5.31
CA ILE A 90 5.59 19.86 6.18
C ILE A 90 6.98 20.32 5.73
N SER A 91 7.05 21.35 4.87
CA SER A 91 8.29 21.90 4.32
C SER A 91 9.29 22.38 5.38
N GLN A 92 8.79 22.76 6.56
CA GLN A 92 9.63 23.19 7.69
C GLN A 92 10.15 22.01 8.54
N ALA A 93 9.66 20.79 8.33
CA ALA A 93 10.15 19.61 9.03
C ALA A 93 11.54 19.24 8.51
N LYS A 94 12.42 18.82 9.42
CA LYS A 94 13.77 18.35 9.06
C LYS A 94 13.76 16.82 8.89
N PRO A 95 14.54 16.28 7.94
CA PRO A 95 14.72 14.83 7.81
C PRO A 95 15.14 14.20 9.13
N ILE A 96 14.59 13.03 9.42
CA ILE A 96 14.88 12.27 10.63
C ILE A 96 16.02 11.27 10.41
N GLU A 97 16.74 11.00 11.49
CA GLU A 97 17.76 9.97 11.63
C GLU A 97 17.43 9.04 12.78
N ILE A 98 17.76 7.75 12.65
CA ILE A 98 17.66 6.79 13.74
C ILE A 98 18.92 6.95 14.60
N THR A 99 18.79 7.48 15.81
CA THR A 99 19.96 7.82 16.66
C THR A 99 20.34 6.71 17.61
N GLU A 100 19.39 5.83 17.96
CA GLU A 100 19.64 4.75 18.91
C GLU A 100 18.66 3.60 18.71
N VAL A 101 19.12 2.35 18.85
CA VAL A 101 18.28 1.15 18.92
C VAL A 101 18.60 0.43 20.23
N ARG A 102 17.78 0.67 21.25
CA ARG A 102 17.87 0.03 22.56
C ARG A 102 17.12 -1.29 22.59
N GLN A 103 17.93 -2.35 22.67
CA GLN A 103 17.70 -3.68 23.22
C GLN A 103 16.35 -4.37 22.94
N LEU A 104 16.46 -5.56 22.34
CA LEU A 104 15.39 -6.56 22.24
C LEU A 104 15.01 -7.03 23.65
N LEU A 105 13.82 -6.69 24.11
CA LEU A 105 13.23 -7.27 25.32
C LEU A 105 12.14 -8.26 24.89
N PRO A 106 11.80 -9.30 25.66
CA PRO A 106 10.68 -10.17 25.33
C PRO A 106 9.38 -9.36 25.13
N CYS A 107 8.63 -9.66 24.08
CA CYS A 107 7.34 -9.03 23.83
C CYS A 107 6.32 -9.54 24.86
N ILE A 108 5.52 -8.64 25.42
CA ILE A 108 4.51 -9.00 26.44
C ILE A 108 3.42 -9.90 25.84
N ALA A 109 3.08 -9.68 24.57
CA ALA A 109 2.03 -10.42 23.88
C ALA A 109 2.48 -11.79 23.35
N ASP A 110 3.78 -11.99 23.14
CA ASP A 110 4.34 -13.22 22.55
C ASP A 110 5.80 -13.38 23.01
N SER A 111 6.05 -14.39 23.84
CA SER A 111 7.38 -14.64 24.42
C SER A 111 8.43 -15.06 23.39
N SER A 112 8.02 -15.48 22.18
CA SER A 112 8.92 -15.79 21.08
C SER A 112 9.37 -14.56 20.29
N LYS A 113 8.77 -13.40 20.55
CA LYS A 113 9.03 -12.14 19.87
C LYS A 113 9.64 -11.12 20.81
N PHE A 114 10.11 -10.04 20.23
CA PHE A 114 10.78 -8.95 20.92
C PHE A 114 9.99 -7.65 20.83
N ARG A 115 10.21 -6.79 21.81
CA ARG A 115 9.93 -5.36 21.76
C ARG A 115 11.26 -4.62 21.59
N VAL A 116 11.26 -3.57 20.79
CA VAL A 116 12.41 -2.72 20.52
C VAL A 116 12.07 -1.29 20.90
N ILE A 117 13.02 -0.59 21.50
CA ILE A 117 12.93 0.85 21.74
C ILE A 117 13.99 1.51 20.88
N ALA A 118 13.62 2.52 20.11
CA ALA A 118 14.55 3.30 19.32
C ALA A 118 14.29 4.79 19.53
N ASN A 119 15.24 5.62 19.10
CA ASN A 119 15.10 7.07 19.11
C ASN A 119 15.33 7.62 17.70
N ILE A 120 14.55 8.65 17.35
CA ILE A 120 14.71 9.44 16.13
C ILE A 120 15.03 10.88 16.49
N ALA A 121 15.87 11.51 15.66
CA ALA A 121 16.17 12.94 15.76
C ALA A 121 16.11 13.61 14.37
N PRO A 122 15.59 14.85 14.28
CA PRO A 122 14.95 15.59 15.35
C PRO A 122 13.56 15.03 15.72
N PRO A 123 13.06 15.32 16.93
CA PRO A 123 11.70 14.96 17.31
C PRO A 123 10.69 15.66 16.42
N LEU A 124 9.60 14.95 16.08
CA LEU A 124 8.61 15.44 15.11
C LEU A 124 7.44 16.19 15.76
N GLY A 125 7.22 16.05 17.07
CA GLY A 125 6.18 16.77 17.81
C GLY A 125 4.80 16.66 17.15
N GLY A 126 4.13 17.80 16.98
CA GLY A 126 2.81 17.91 16.35
C GLY A 126 2.76 17.51 14.87
N THR A 127 3.91 17.48 14.19
CA THR A 127 4.03 17.06 12.78
C THR A 127 3.59 15.60 12.58
N LEU A 128 3.68 14.77 13.63
CA LEU A 128 3.27 13.35 13.55
C LEU A 128 1.83 13.15 13.12
N LYS A 129 0.91 14.04 13.52
CA LYS A 129 -0.51 13.94 13.12
C LYS A 129 -0.68 14.05 11.62
N VAL A 130 0.10 14.95 11.01
CA VAL A 130 0.10 15.19 9.57
C VAL A 130 0.69 14.00 8.79
N LEU A 131 1.56 13.21 9.41
CA LEU A 131 2.16 12.03 8.79
C LEU A 131 1.26 10.79 8.83
N GLU A 132 0.14 10.79 9.58
CA GLU A 132 -0.80 9.64 9.64
C GLU A 132 -1.17 9.07 8.26
N PRO A 133 -1.54 9.89 7.25
CA PRO A 133 -1.98 9.40 5.95
C PRO A 133 -0.90 8.69 5.12
N LEU A 134 0.37 8.79 5.51
CA LEU A 134 1.47 8.06 4.87
C LEU A 134 1.39 6.56 5.13
N PHE A 135 0.72 6.16 6.21
CA PHE A 135 0.70 4.78 6.66
C PHE A 135 -0.72 4.20 6.49
N PRO A 136 -0.92 3.18 5.64
CA PRO A 136 -2.23 2.60 5.37
C PRO A 136 -3.00 2.17 6.63
N ARG A 137 -2.27 1.64 7.62
CA ARG A 137 -2.79 1.30 8.95
C ARG A 137 -2.19 2.20 10.04
N GLY A 138 -2.11 3.49 9.74
CA GLY A 138 -1.77 4.54 10.69
C GLY A 138 -2.97 5.00 11.52
N LYS A 139 -2.71 5.36 12.77
CA LYS A 139 -3.64 6.09 13.64
C LYS A 139 -2.87 7.01 14.56
N TYR A 140 -3.12 8.31 14.49
CA TYR A 140 -2.64 9.25 15.47
C TYR A 140 -3.55 9.27 16.70
N SER A 141 -2.96 9.37 17.89
CA SER A 141 -3.67 9.51 19.16
C SER A 141 -3.28 10.83 19.83
N ASP A 142 -4.21 11.78 19.85
CA ASP A 142 -4.01 13.06 20.55
C ASP A 142 -3.75 12.85 22.05
N LYS A 143 -4.33 11.81 22.66
CA LYS A 143 -4.19 11.51 24.10
C LYS A 143 -2.75 11.23 24.54
N ILE A 144 -1.97 10.56 23.68
CA ILE A 144 -0.59 10.16 24.00
C ILE A 144 0.45 10.82 23.09
N GLY A 145 0.01 11.72 22.19
CA GLY A 145 0.89 12.43 21.26
C GLY A 145 1.73 11.48 20.39
N ALA A 146 1.10 10.42 19.88
CA ALA A 146 1.83 9.36 19.17
C ALA A 146 1.09 8.88 17.91
N LEU A 147 1.88 8.54 16.89
CA LEU A 147 1.45 7.88 15.67
C LEU A 147 1.68 6.37 15.82
N ILE A 148 0.60 5.59 15.74
CA ILE A 148 0.63 4.13 15.80
C ILE A 148 0.48 3.59 14.38
N ILE A 149 1.41 2.74 13.97
CA ILE A 149 1.51 2.17 12.62
C ILE A 149 1.53 0.65 12.76
N GLN A 150 0.65 -0.02 12.03
CA GLN A 150 0.69 -1.48 11.90
C GLN A 150 1.17 -1.86 10.51
N LYS A 151 2.12 -2.80 10.42
CA LYS A 151 2.56 -3.42 9.17
C LYS A 151 2.72 -4.92 9.40
N GLY A 152 1.79 -5.70 8.88
CA GLY A 152 1.65 -7.11 9.28
C GLY A 152 1.43 -7.25 10.79
N GLU A 153 2.24 -8.07 11.45
CA GLU A 153 2.19 -8.25 12.91
C GLU A 153 2.88 -7.13 13.69
N ILE A 154 3.77 -6.36 13.04
CA ILE A 154 4.61 -5.37 13.71
C ILE A 154 3.78 -4.12 14.00
N ILE A 155 3.78 -3.72 15.27
CA ILE A 155 3.18 -2.46 15.71
C ILE A 155 4.31 -1.51 16.08
N THR A 156 4.38 -0.38 15.40
CA THR A 156 5.35 0.69 15.64
C THR A 156 4.61 1.92 16.17
N THR A 157 5.03 2.42 17.33
CA THR A 157 4.50 3.65 17.93
C THR A 157 5.60 4.70 17.94
N VAL A 158 5.36 5.82 17.25
CA VAL A 158 6.27 6.97 17.21
C VAL A 158 5.68 8.07 18.07
N TYR A 159 6.40 8.47 19.12
CA TYR A 159 6.00 9.54 20.02
C TYR A 159 6.54 10.88 19.54
N GLY A 160 5.81 11.96 19.79
CA GLY A 160 6.23 13.33 19.42
C GLY A 160 7.59 13.73 19.99
N THR A 161 8.03 13.08 21.07
CA THR A 161 9.34 13.26 21.72
C THR A 161 10.52 12.65 20.95
N GLY A 162 10.27 11.94 19.84
CA GLY A 162 11.30 11.21 19.09
C GLY A 162 11.54 9.78 19.58
N LYS A 163 10.86 9.33 20.64
CA LYS A 163 10.90 7.92 21.04
C LYS A 163 10.10 7.07 20.05
N VAL A 164 10.62 5.91 19.70
CA VAL A 164 9.94 4.89 18.89
C VAL A 164 9.90 3.58 19.67
N THR A 165 8.76 2.91 19.69
CA THR A 165 8.63 1.56 20.25
C THR A 165 8.04 0.63 19.22
N MET A 166 8.62 -0.56 19.09
CA MET A 166 8.13 -1.59 18.19
C MET A 166 7.82 -2.86 18.99
N THR A 167 6.75 -3.55 18.65
CA THR A 167 6.38 -4.86 19.24
C THR A 167 6.19 -5.90 18.13
N MET A 168 6.17 -7.17 18.52
CA MET A 168 6.03 -8.32 17.62
C MET A 168 7.19 -8.48 16.63
N ILE A 169 8.39 -8.08 17.04
CA ILE A 169 9.61 -8.21 16.25
C ILE A 169 10.19 -9.62 16.38
N LYS A 170 10.58 -10.24 15.28
CA LYS A 170 11.16 -11.58 15.21
C LYS A 170 12.68 -11.59 15.37
N SER A 171 13.35 -10.51 14.97
CA SER A 171 14.81 -10.41 15.02
C SER A 171 15.31 -8.97 15.03
N GLU A 172 16.58 -8.76 15.40
CA GLU A 172 17.23 -7.45 15.28
C GLU A 172 17.23 -6.93 13.83
N ALA A 173 17.44 -7.83 12.86
CA ALA A 173 17.45 -7.47 11.44
C ALA A 173 16.10 -6.90 10.99
N GLU A 174 14.99 -7.53 11.39
CA GLU A 174 13.64 -7.06 11.08
C GLU A 174 13.34 -5.69 11.71
N ALA A 175 13.83 -5.46 12.94
CA ALA A 175 13.73 -4.15 13.57
C ALA A 175 14.49 -3.06 12.79
N ARG A 176 15.73 -3.34 12.39
CA ARG A 176 16.55 -2.41 11.60
C ARG A 176 15.90 -2.09 10.25
N GLU A 177 15.41 -3.12 9.55
CA GLU A 177 14.70 -2.95 8.28
C GLU A 177 13.44 -2.08 8.46
N SER A 178 12.65 -2.35 9.50
CA SER A 178 11.42 -1.62 9.77
C SER A 178 11.68 -0.15 10.16
N LEU A 179 12.71 0.11 10.97
CA LEU A 179 13.14 1.47 11.32
C LEU A 179 13.65 2.23 10.08
N GLN A 180 14.40 1.56 9.22
CA GLN A 180 14.87 2.16 7.97
C GLN A 180 13.71 2.47 7.02
N SER A 181 12.72 1.57 6.90
CA SER A 181 11.50 1.79 6.12
C SER A 181 10.70 2.97 6.65
N LEU A 182 10.56 3.10 7.97
CA LEU A 182 9.92 4.25 8.62
C LEU A 182 10.65 5.55 8.27
N LYS A 183 11.99 5.58 8.44
CA LYS A 183 12.84 6.74 8.10
C LYS A 183 12.65 7.16 6.65
N ASN A 184 12.75 6.23 5.71
CA ASN A 184 12.63 6.51 4.28
C ASN A 184 11.26 7.11 3.95
N THR A 185 10.18 6.51 4.46
CA THR A 185 8.81 6.99 4.23
C THR A 185 8.62 8.43 4.70
N ILE A 186 9.08 8.73 5.92
CA ILE A 186 8.95 10.08 6.51
C ILE A 186 9.82 11.08 5.73
N ASN A 187 11.08 10.73 5.46
CA ASN A 187 12.01 11.66 4.80
C ASN A 187 11.62 11.93 3.35
N GLU A 188 11.07 10.95 2.63
CA GLU A 188 10.51 11.16 1.29
C GLU A 188 9.33 12.12 1.30
N ALA A 189 8.46 12.04 2.32
CA ALA A 189 7.34 12.97 2.47
C ALA A 189 7.83 14.39 2.81
N ILE A 190 8.79 14.50 3.74
CA ILE A 190 9.43 15.78 4.09
C ILE A 190 10.12 16.40 2.88
N ALA A 191 10.86 15.62 2.08
CA ALA A 191 11.52 16.11 0.87
C ALA A 191 10.54 16.64 -0.17
N LYS A 192 9.31 16.09 -0.23
CA LYS A 192 8.23 16.60 -1.08
C LYS A 192 7.55 17.84 -0.50
N GLY A 193 7.77 18.16 0.78
CA GLY A 193 7.17 19.29 1.49
C GLY A 193 5.68 19.14 1.79
N VAL A 194 5.07 18.02 1.38
CA VAL A 194 3.62 17.80 1.49
C VAL A 194 3.32 16.39 2.00
N ALA A 195 2.48 16.31 3.03
CA ALA A 195 1.86 15.04 3.41
C ALA A 195 0.61 14.79 2.55
N PRO A 196 0.35 13.53 2.12
CA PRO A 196 -0.86 13.20 1.40
C PRO A 196 -2.11 13.58 2.19
N ALA A 197 -3.17 13.97 1.49
CA ALA A 197 -4.47 14.17 2.09
C ALA A 197 -4.91 12.92 2.89
N PRO A 198 -5.66 13.08 4.00
CA PRO A 198 -6.24 11.96 4.72
C PRO A 198 -6.95 11.01 3.76
N ARG A 199 -6.47 9.76 3.71
CA ARG A 199 -7.07 8.71 2.90
C ARG A 199 -8.16 8.03 3.70
N GLU A 200 -9.22 7.62 3.02
CA GLU A 200 -10.22 6.74 3.61
C GLU A 200 -9.56 5.42 4.02
N LYS A 201 -9.85 4.92 5.22
CA LYS A 201 -9.23 3.70 5.75
C LYS A 201 -9.81 2.50 5.01
N VAL A 202 -9.08 2.06 4.00
CA VAL A 202 -9.41 0.88 3.20
C VAL A 202 -9.15 -0.37 4.03
N ARG A 203 -10.21 -1.04 4.47
CA ARG A 203 -10.13 -2.33 5.17
C ARG A 203 -10.18 -3.46 4.15
N VAL A 204 -9.29 -4.45 4.29
CA VAL A 204 -9.29 -5.67 3.49
C VAL A 204 -9.91 -6.79 4.33
N GLU A 205 -10.98 -7.42 3.83
CA GLU A 205 -11.60 -8.57 4.48
C GLU A 205 -10.97 -9.89 4.01
N PRO A 206 -11.00 -10.98 4.82
CA PRO A 206 -10.41 -12.26 4.44
C PRO A 206 -10.99 -12.83 3.14
N MET A 207 -12.29 -12.59 2.92
CA MET A 207 -12.98 -13.06 1.71
C MET A 207 -12.47 -12.38 0.44
N GLU A 208 -12.03 -11.12 0.52
CA GLU A 208 -11.46 -10.42 -0.62
C GLU A 208 -10.12 -11.01 -1.04
N ILE A 209 -9.30 -11.41 -0.06
CA ILE A 209 -8.05 -12.15 -0.31
C ILE A 209 -8.37 -13.53 -0.87
N TYR A 210 -9.27 -14.27 -0.21
CA TYR A 210 -9.62 -15.64 -0.58
C TYR A 210 -10.09 -15.78 -2.02
N LYS A 211 -10.88 -14.82 -2.52
CA LYS A 211 -11.34 -14.77 -3.92
C LYS A 211 -10.21 -14.86 -4.94
N TYR A 212 -9.05 -14.29 -4.64
CA TYR A 212 -7.89 -14.30 -5.53
C TYR A 212 -6.88 -15.41 -5.20
N LEU A 213 -7.08 -16.19 -4.14
CA LEU A 213 -6.24 -17.37 -3.91
C LEU A 213 -6.56 -18.50 -4.92
N PRO A 214 -5.66 -19.48 -5.08
CA PRO A 214 -5.91 -20.66 -5.92
C PRO A 214 -7.11 -21.52 -5.48
N GLN A 215 -7.55 -21.39 -4.22
CA GLN A 215 -8.67 -22.13 -3.62
C GLN A 215 -8.56 -23.67 -3.69
N THR A 216 -7.37 -24.20 -3.94
CA THR A 216 -7.11 -25.65 -4.01
C THR A 216 -6.98 -26.32 -2.65
N ASN A 217 -6.87 -25.55 -1.56
CA ASN A 217 -6.61 -26.04 -0.20
C ASN A 217 -5.42 -27.02 -0.11
N CYS A 218 -4.39 -26.84 -0.95
CA CYS A 218 -3.31 -27.81 -1.12
C CYS A 218 -2.37 -28.00 0.09
N GLY A 219 -2.44 -27.15 1.12
CA GLY A 219 -1.60 -27.25 2.31
C GLY A 219 -0.11 -26.92 2.12
N LYS A 220 0.36 -26.58 0.91
CA LYS A 220 1.78 -26.28 0.61
C LYS A 220 2.38 -25.14 1.45
N CYS A 221 1.55 -24.23 1.97
CA CYS A 221 1.96 -23.14 2.86
C CYS A 221 1.93 -23.51 4.35
N GLY A 222 1.53 -24.74 4.72
CA GLY A 222 1.38 -25.19 6.11
C GLY A 222 0.03 -24.85 6.75
N GLU A 223 -0.87 -24.19 6.03
CA GLU A 223 -2.20 -23.80 6.54
C GLU A 223 -3.29 -24.83 6.19
N GLN A 224 -4.29 -24.97 7.06
CA GLN A 224 -5.38 -25.95 6.93
C GLN A 224 -6.25 -25.73 5.68
N SER A 225 -6.38 -24.49 5.21
CA SER A 225 -7.14 -24.14 4.02
C SER A 225 -6.64 -22.83 3.42
N CYS A 226 -7.00 -22.56 2.16
CA CYS A 226 -6.77 -21.25 1.53
C CYS A 226 -7.49 -20.12 2.29
N TYR A 227 -8.64 -20.40 2.90
CA TYR A 227 -9.35 -19.40 3.72
C TYR A 227 -8.59 -19.09 5.02
N THR A 228 -8.01 -20.11 5.67
CA THR A 228 -7.11 -19.92 6.81
C THR A 228 -5.89 -19.08 6.44
N PHE A 229 -5.28 -19.37 5.28
CA PHE A 229 -4.21 -18.54 4.73
C PHE A 229 -4.65 -17.08 4.53
N ALA A 230 -5.86 -16.86 4.00
CA ALA A 230 -6.39 -15.52 3.78
C ALA A 230 -6.57 -14.73 5.09
N ILE A 231 -7.12 -15.37 6.13
CA ILE A 231 -7.25 -14.75 7.46
C ILE A 231 -5.88 -14.37 8.01
N LYS A 232 -4.92 -15.30 7.99
CA LYS A 232 -3.56 -15.08 8.49
C LYS A 232 -2.83 -14.01 7.70
N LEU A 233 -3.03 -13.97 6.38
CA LEU A 233 -2.43 -12.93 5.53
C LEU A 233 -3.00 -11.57 5.92
N MET A 234 -4.33 -11.45 6.09
CA MET A 234 -5.01 -10.22 6.51
C MET A 234 -4.55 -9.68 7.87
N VAL A 235 -4.24 -10.56 8.83
CA VAL A 235 -3.72 -10.14 10.14
C VAL A 235 -2.19 -9.99 10.15
N GLY A 236 -1.52 -10.36 9.05
CA GLY A 236 -0.08 -10.21 8.88
C GLY A 236 0.77 -11.38 9.37
N GLU A 237 0.17 -12.45 9.87
CA GLU A 237 0.85 -13.63 10.44
C GLU A 237 1.62 -14.45 9.40
N ILE A 238 1.18 -14.41 8.13
CA ILE A 238 1.82 -15.10 7.02
C ILE A 238 2.06 -14.14 5.86
N ALA A 239 3.19 -14.30 5.17
CA ALA A 239 3.51 -13.51 3.99
C ALA A 239 2.89 -14.12 2.72
N LEU A 240 2.52 -13.26 1.76
CA LEU A 240 1.87 -13.67 0.51
C LEU A 240 2.71 -14.68 -0.30
N ASP A 241 4.03 -14.54 -0.25
CA ASP A 241 5.01 -15.36 -0.96
C ASP A 241 5.03 -16.85 -0.51
N LYS A 242 4.48 -17.14 0.67
CA LYS A 242 4.30 -18.50 1.19
C LYS A 242 3.28 -19.31 0.40
N CYS A 243 2.35 -18.67 -0.32
CA CYS A 243 1.48 -19.36 -1.26
C CYS A 243 2.22 -19.63 -2.57
N THR A 244 3.01 -20.70 -2.61
CA THR A 244 3.81 -21.05 -3.79
C THR A 244 3.02 -21.26 -5.08
N PRO A 245 1.77 -21.78 -5.10
CA PRO A 245 1.01 -21.90 -6.34
C PRO A 245 0.70 -20.56 -7.02
N LEU A 246 0.65 -19.44 -6.29
CA LEU A 246 0.44 -18.11 -6.91
C LEU A 246 1.58 -17.69 -7.85
N LYS A 247 2.73 -18.37 -7.81
CA LYS A 247 3.87 -18.10 -8.71
C LYS A 247 3.71 -18.82 -10.07
N GLU A 248 2.72 -19.67 -10.22
CA GLU A 248 2.45 -20.37 -11.48
C GLU A 248 1.87 -19.39 -12.52
N PRO A 249 2.17 -19.55 -13.82
CA PRO A 249 1.72 -18.62 -14.87
C PRO A 249 0.20 -18.38 -14.90
N GLY A 250 -0.60 -19.35 -14.49
CA GLY A 250 -2.06 -19.24 -14.43
C GLY A 250 -2.59 -18.25 -13.39
N TYR A 251 -1.78 -17.85 -12.40
CA TYR A 251 -2.20 -16.98 -11.29
C TYR A 251 -1.55 -15.59 -11.31
N VAL A 252 -0.93 -15.18 -12.42
CA VAL A 252 -0.25 -13.86 -12.51
C VAL A 252 -1.18 -12.70 -12.14
N THR A 253 -2.41 -12.70 -12.67
CA THR A 253 -3.43 -11.70 -12.35
C THR A 253 -3.80 -11.71 -10.86
N ASN A 254 -4.02 -12.91 -10.33
CA ASN A 254 -4.38 -13.13 -8.93
C ASN A 254 -3.29 -12.61 -7.99
N LEU A 255 -2.02 -12.90 -8.31
CA LEU A 255 -0.88 -12.42 -7.56
C LEU A 255 -0.77 -10.89 -7.59
N GLU A 256 -0.96 -10.25 -8.75
CA GLU A 256 -0.94 -8.79 -8.87
C GLU A 256 -2.06 -8.13 -8.04
N HIS A 257 -3.27 -8.70 -8.04
CA HIS A 257 -4.35 -8.24 -7.16
C HIS A 257 -4.01 -8.39 -5.68
N LEU A 258 -3.51 -9.56 -5.28
CA LEU A 258 -3.14 -9.84 -3.89
C LEU A 258 -1.99 -8.96 -3.39
N GLN A 259 -1.00 -8.66 -4.24
CA GLN A 259 0.07 -7.72 -3.91
C GLN A 259 -0.47 -6.33 -3.57
N VAL A 260 -1.47 -5.86 -4.31
CA VAL A 260 -2.09 -4.56 -4.03
C VAL A 260 -2.93 -4.60 -2.76
N LEU A 261 -3.70 -5.67 -2.53
CA LEU A 261 -4.43 -5.83 -1.27
C LEU A 261 -3.46 -5.90 -0.07
N SER A 262 -2.31 -6.57 -0.22
CA SER A 262 -1.28 -6.67 0.82
C SER A 262 -0.65 -5.33 1.20
N ALA A 263 -0.74 -4.32 0.34
CA ALA A 263 -0.26 -2.97 0.66
C ALA A 263 -1.15 -2.24 1.69
N TYR A 264 -2.37 -2.74 1.92
CA TYR A 264 -3.32 -2.19 2.92
C TYR A 264 -3.32 -3.00 4.24
N ILE A 265 -2.51 -4.05 4.33
CA ILE A 265 -2.48 -5.01 5.44
C ILE A 265 -1.23 -4.80 6.31
#